data_AF-A0A7W1TQY5-F1
#
_entry.id   AF-A0A7W1TQY5-F1
#
_cell.length_a   1.000
_cell.length_b   1.000
_cell.length_c   1.000
_cell.angle_alpha   90.00
_cell.angle_beta   90.00
_cell.angle_gamma   90.00
#
_symmetry.space_group_name_H-M   'P 1'
#
loop_
_entity.id
_entity.type
_entity.pdbx_description
1 polymer ?
#
loop_
_entity_poly.entity_id
_entity_poly.type
_entity_poly.pdbx_seq_one_letter_code
_entity_poly.pdbx_strand_id
1 'polypeptide(L)'
;MNSRQVRWIVAMLSGGVVAWFAVRRRQELLSALPSSVQDSIQERIVLPFTAFGDPPPNDPLTEAVPGSMTRKVGRNRRISVHGKLYGPLDGEYIGQQVDVVETDGAIVVSLDGQQLGTFAAEE
;
A
#
# COMPACT_ATOMS: atom_id res chain seq x y z
N MET A 1 -33.47 -41.76 -12.62
CA MET A 1 -32.86 -40.48 -12.19
C MET A 1 -31.43 -40.42 -12.71
N ASN A 2 -31.04 -39.35 -13.41
CA ASN A 2 -29.83 -39.34 -14.21
C ASN A 2 -28.59 -39.06 -13.33
N SER A 3 -27.55 -39.91 -13.42
CA SER A 3 -26.34 -39.85 -12.58
C SER A 3 -25.59 -38.52 -12.68
N ARG A 4 -25.77 -37.79 -13.78
CA ARG A 4 -25.24 -36.44 -13.97
C ARG A 4 -25.88 -35.41 -13.03
N GLN A 5 -27.18 -35.50 -12.75
CA GLN A 5 -27.87 -34.58 -11.84
C GLN A 5 -27.41 -34.78 -10.39
N VAL A 6 -27.18 -36.03 -9.99
CA VAL A 6 -26.68 -36.35 -8.64
C VAL A 6 -25.30 -35.73 -8.40
N ARG A 7 -24.40 -35.77 -9.40
CA ARG A 7 -23.07 -35.16 -9.30
C ARG A 7 -23.12 -33.65 -9.10
N TRP A 8 -24.03 -32.96 -9.79
CA TRP A 8 -24.20 -31.52 -9.64
C TRP A 8 -24.80 -31.13 -8.28
N ILE A 9 -25.75 -31.91 -7.78
CA ILE A 9 -26.34 -31.71 -6.46
C ILE A 9 -25.28 -31.88 -5.36
N VAL A 10 -24.44 -32.92 -5.45
CA VAL A 10 -23.33 -33.14 -4.51
C VAL A 10 -22.28 -32.02 -4.58
N ALA A 11 -21.98 -31.51 -5.77
CA ALA A 11 -21.06 -30.38 -5.93
C ALA A 11 -21.62 -29.09 -5.30
N MET A 12 -22.92 -28.81 -5.45
CA MET A 12 -23.55 -27.65 -4.79
C MET A 12 -23.59 -27.80 -3.26
N LEU A 13 -23.93 -28.98 -2.75
CA LEU A 13 -23.96 -29.25 -1.31
C LEU A 13 -22.57 -29.12 -0.68
N SER A 14 -21.54 -29.67 -1.32
CA SER A 14 -20.16 -29.56 -0.83
C SER A 14 -19.65 -28.11 -0.85
N GLY A 15 -19.94 -27.34 -1.91
CA GLY A 15 -19.62 -25.91 -1.96
C GLY A 15 -20.29 -25.10 -0.85
N GLY A 16 -21.57 -25.36 -0.57
CA GLY A 16 -22.31 -24.72 0.51
C GLY A 16 -21.75 -25.03 1.90
N VAL A 17 -21.36 -26.30 2.14
CA VAL A 17 -20.76 -26.72 3.41
C VAL A 17 -19.40 -26.06 3.64
N VAL A 18 -18.57 -25.94 2.60
CA VAL A 18 -17.26 -25.25 2.69
C VAL A 18 -17.44 -23.77 2.97
N ALA A 19 -18.39 -23.11 2.30
CA ALA A 19 -18.71 -21.69 2.55
C ALA A 19 -19.20 -21.47 3.99
N TRP A 20 -20.07 -22.33 4.49
CA TRP A 20 -20.57 -22.26 5.87
C TRP A 20 -19.45 -22.46 6.90
N PHE A 21 -18.55 -23.43 6.68
CA PHE A 21 -17.39 -23.64 7.55
C PHE A 21 -16.44 -22.44 7.55
N ALA A 22 -16.23 -21.79 6.41
CA ALA A 22 -15.38 -20.59 6.30
C ALA A 22 -15.97 -19.41 7.08
N VAL A 23 -17.29 -19.20 7.02
CA VAL A 23 -17.99 -18.15 7.80
C VAL A 23 -17.91 -18.45 9.30
N ARG A 24 -18.17 -19.71 9.70
CA ARG A 24 -18.12 -20.12 11.10
C ARG A 24 -16.71 -19.97 11.71
N ARG A 25 -15.67 -20.36 10.98
CA ARG A 25 -14.27 -20.19 11.40
C ARG A 25 -13.86 -18.72 11.51
N ARG A 26 -14.39 -17.84 10.65
CA ARG A 26 -14.19 -16.39 10.77
C ARG A 26 -14.86 -15.83 12.03
N GLN A 27 -16.06 -16.30 12.37
CA GLN A 27 -16.75 -15.86 13.59
C GLN A 27 -15.99 -16.27 14.86
N GLU A 28 -15.42 -17.48 14.89
CA GLU A 28 -14.58 -17.94 16.00
C GLU A 28 -13.31 -17.09 16.16
N LEU A 29 -12.69 -16.70 15.04
CA LEU A 29 -11.54 -15.78 15.06
C LEU A 29 -11.92 -14.38 15.55
N LEU A 30 -13.08 -13.84 15.13
CA LEU A 30 -13.60 -12.55 15.59
C LEU A 30 -13.91 -12.54 17.09
N SER A 31 -14.42 -13.65 17.64
CA SER A 31 -14.65 -13.79 19.08
C SER A 31 -13.39 -13.96 19.92
N ALA A 32 -12.27 -14.32 19.27
CA ALA A 32 -10.97 -14.50 19.90
C ALA A 32 -10.03 -13.29 19.70
N LEU A 33 -10.47 -12.22 19.01
CA LEU A 33 -9.71 -10.98 18.99
C LEU A 33 -9.83 -10.32 20.38
N PRO A 34 -8.73 -10.19 21.15
CA PRO A 34 -8.75 -9.46 22.39
C PRO A 34 -9.08 -7.98 22.09
N SER A 35 -9.99 -7.43 22.89
CA SER A 35 -10.44 -6.02 22.87
C SER A 35 -9.28 -5.01 22.93
N SER A 36 -8.06 -5.45 23.26
CA SER A 36 -6.84 -4.65 23.31
C SER A 36 -6.33 -4.18 21.93
N VAL A 37 -6.84 -4.73 20.82
CA VAL A 37 -6.49 -4.23 19.47
C VAL A 37 -7.42 -3.09 19.02
N GLN A 38 -8.57 -2.90 19.65
CA GLN A 38 -9.47 -1.80 19.28
C GLN A 38 -8.94 -0.45 19.80
N ASP A 39 -8.42 -0.38 21.03
CA ASP A 39 -7.79 0.84 21.55
C ASP A 39 -6.50 1.21 20.81
N SER A 40 -5.69 0.22 20.41
CA SER A 40 -4.42 0.49 19.72
C SER A 40 -4.57 0.85 18.23
N ILE A 41 -5.75 0.61 17.63
CA ILE A 41 -6.07 1.09 16.28
C ILE A 41 -6.63 2.53 16.33
N GLN A 42 -7.24 2.94 17.44
CA GLN A 42 -7.86 4.26 17.57
C GLN A 42 -6.84 5.38 17.86
N GLU A 43 -5.68 5.08 18.42
CA GLU A 43 -4.65 6.09 18.74
C GLU A 43 -3.52 6.24 17.71
N ARG A 44 -3.42 5.39 16.68
CA ARG A 44 -2.26 5.45 15.76
C ARG A 44 -2.52 5.13 14.30
N ILE A 45 -3.75 5.38 13.84
CA ILE A 45 -4.08 5.41 12.42
C ILE A 45 -4.55 6.83 12.07
N VAL A 46 -3.62 7.78 12.16
CA VAL A 46 -3.69 9.01 11.36
C VAL A 46 -3.28 8.58 9.94
N LEU A 47 -4.25 8.08 9.18
CA LEU A 47 -4.12 7.95 7.73
C LEU A 47 -4.53 9.31 7.13
N PRO A 48 -3.61 10.11 6.56
CA PRO A 48 -3.98 11.33 5.88
C PRO A 48 -4.53 10.99 4.49
N PHE A 49 -5.78 10.57 4.39
CA PHE A 49 -6.49 10.56 3.09
C PHE A 49 -8.01 10.56 3.22
N THR A 50 -8.61 11.46 3.99
CA THR A 50 -10.00 11.86 3.72
C THR A 50 -10.25 13.29 4.18
N ALA A 51 -9.95 14.26 3.32
CA ALA A 51 -10.58 15.57 3.37
C ALA A 51 -10.64 16.11 1.93
N PHE A 52 -11.68 15.68 1.21
CA PHE A 52 -12.21 16.50 0.14
C PHE A 52 -12.78 17.76 0.81
N GLY A 53 -12.13 18.91 0.63
CA GLY A 53 -12.65 20.22 1.01
C GLY A 53 -12.10 20.81 2.31
N ASP A 54 -10.86 21.28 2.29
CA ASP A 54 -10.41 22.59 2.81
C ASP A 54 -8.89 22.68 2.58
N PRO A 55 -8.33 23.82 2.12
CA PRO A 55 -6.88 23.97 2.06
C PRO A 55 -6.30 23.98 3.49
N PRO A 56 -5.23 23.23 3.78
CA PRO A 56 -4.64 23.20 5.10
C PRO A 56 -4.14 24.58 5.53
N PRO A 57 -4.13 24.90 6.83
CA PRO A 57 -3.59 26.15 7.34
C PRO A 57 -2.09 26.20 7.01
N ASN A 58 -1.63 27.36 6.56
CA ASN A 58 -0.22 27.66 6.30
C ASN A 58 0.67 27.25 7.49
N ASP A 59 1.25 26.04 7.43
CA ASP A 59 2.50 25.75 8.11
C ASP A 59 3.62 26.41 7.28
N PRO A 60 4.35 27.40 7.84
CA PRO A 60 5.44 28.03 7.13
C PRO A 60 6.61 27.04 7.09
N LEU A 61 7.02 26.62 5.88
CA LEU A 61 8.33 26.01 5.50
C LEU A 61 8.34 24.61 4.87
N THR A 62 7.27 24.15 4.23
CA THR A 62 7.43 23.13 3.18
C THR A 62 6.80 23.64 1.90
N GLU A 63 7.58 24.34 1.08
CA GLU A 63 7.34 24.39 -0.36
C GLU A 63 7.30 22.94 -0.85
N ALA A 64 6.10 22.35 -0.88
CA ALA A 64 5.84 21.17 -1.67
C ALA A 64 6.16 21.58 -3.12
N VAL A 65 7.36 21.21 -3.57
CA VAL A 65 7.84 21.52 -4.92
C VAL A 65 6.78 20.98 -5.88
N PRO A 66 6.16 21.83 -6.72
CA PRO A 66 5.08 21.38 -7.59
C PRO A 66 5.58 20.24 -8.47
N GLY A 67 5.06 19.03 -8.25
CA GLY A 67 5.50 17.80 -8.92
C GLY A 67 6.25 16.78 -8.05
N SER A 68 6.47 17.04 -6.75
CA SER A 68 7.07 16.07 -5.83
C SER A 68 6.08 14.96 -5.43
N MET A 69 6.49 13.70 -5.59
CA MET A 69 5.76 12.51 -5.17
C MET A 69 6.58 11.69 -4.18
N THR A 70 5.99 11.31 -3.05
CA THR A 70 6.67 10.41 -2.12
C THR A 70 6.58 8.95 -2.61
N ARG A 71 7.71 8.26 -2.70
CA ARG A 71 7.81 6.86 -3.12
C ARG A 71 8.66 6.04 -2.18
N LYS A 72 8.32 4.76 -2.05
CA LYS A 72 9.10 3.80 -1.25
C LYS A 72 10.21 3.19 -2.08
N VAL A 73 11.42 3.14 -1.52
CA VAL A 73 12.54 2.41 -2.13
C VAL A 73 12.28 0.91 -2.00
N GLY A 74 12.20 0.23 -3.15
CA GLY A 74 12.01 -1.21 -3.23
C GLY A 74 13.22 -2.00 -2.74
N ARG A 75 13.02 -3.27 -2.39
CA ARG A 75 14.08 -4.18 -1.95
C ARG A 75 15.22 -4.35 -2.97
N ASN A 76 14.93 -4.10 -4.24
CA ASN A 76 15.92 -4.12 -5.31
C ASN A 76 16.76 -2.83 -5.40
N ARG A 77 16.67 -1.94 -4.40
CA ARG A 77 17.28 -0.60 -4.39
C ARG A 77 16.77 0.30 -5.51
N ARG A 78 15.51 0.14 -5.88
CA ARG A 78 14.89 0.84 -7.02
C ARG A 78 13.57 1.47 -6.62
N ILE A 79 13.24 2.57 -7.27
CA ILE A 79 11.98 3.30 -7.10
C ILE A 79 11.16 3.08 -8.37
N SER A 80 9.87 2.76 -8.21
CA SER A 80 8.96 2.70 -9.35
C SER A 80 8.17 4.00 -9.44
N VAL A 81 8.23 4.65 -10.60
CA VAL A 81 7.48 5.87 -10.91
C VAL A 81 6.84 5.69 -12.29
N HIS A 82 5.52 5.83 -12.37
CA HIS A 82 4.75 5.67 -13.62
C HIS A 82 5.04 4.36 -14.40
N GLY A 83 5.29 3.25 -13.69
CA GLY A 83 5.60 1.95 -14.31
C GLY A 83 7.05 1.80 -14.79
N LYS A 84 7.87 2.85 -14.70
CA LYS A 84 9.31 2.82 -14.94
C LYS A 84 10.07 2.60 -13.64
N LEU A 85 11.25 2.00 -13.73
CA LEU A 85 12.13 1.77 -12.59
C LEU A 85 13.32 2.72 -12.66
N TYR A 86 13.66 3.28 -11.50
CA TYR A 86 14.74 4.26 -11.33
C TYR A 86 15.66 3.81 -10.20
N GLY A 87 16.97 3.95 -10.39
CA GLY A 87 18.00 3.53 -9.44
C GLY A 87 19.26 3.02 -10.16
N PRO A 88 20.16 2.30 -9.47
CA PRO A 88 20.06 1.83 -8.08
C PRO A 88 20.39 2.93 -7.05
N LEU A 89 19.66 2.94 -5.95
CA LEU A 89 19.98 3.73 -4.75
C LEU A 89 20.89 2.94 -3.80
N ASP A 90 21.49 3.61 -2.83
CA ASP A 90 22.23 2.92 -1.78
C ASP A 90 21.31 2.02 -0.94
N GLY A 91 21.88 0.92 -0.45
CA GLY A 91 21.14 -0.11 0.28
C GLY A 91 20.55 0.37 1.61
N GLU A 92 21.08 1.47 2.16
CA GLU A 92 20.62 2.07 3.41
C GLU A 92 19.21 2.67 3.29
N TYR A 93 18.81 3.05 2.07
CA TYR A 93 17.50 3.65 1.79
C TYR A 93 16.40 2.62 1.54
N ILE A 94 16.71 1.32 1.54
CA ILE A 94 15.71 0.26 1.28
C ILE A 94 14.59 0.35 2.31
N GLY A 95 13.36 0.49 1.82
CA GLY A 95 12.16 0.57 2.66
C GLY A 95 11.85 1.96 3.21
N GLN A 96 12.73 2.95 2.99
CA GLN A 96 12.47 4.34 3.34
C GLN A 96 11.54 5.01 2.32
N GLN A 97 10.84 6.07 2.77
CA GLN A 97 10.03 6.92 1.91
C GLN A 97 10.87 8.11 1.49
N VAL A 98 10.99 8.33 0.18
CA VAL A 98 11.78 9.40 -0.42
C VAL A 98 10.87 10.27 -1.28
N ASP A 99 11.15 11.56 -1.31
CA ASP A 99 10.48 12.50 -2.20
C ASP A 99 11.11 12.44 -3.58
N VAL A 100 10.25 12.39 -4.59
CA VAL A 100 10.66 12.18 -5.97
C VAL A 100 10.08 13.28 -6.84
N VAL A 101 10.92 14.07 -7.47
CA VAL A 101 10.52 15.10 -8.43
C VAL A 101 10.88 14.62 -9.82
N GLU A 102 9.89 14.48 -10.70
CA GLU A 102 10.14 14.14 -12.10
C GLU A 102 10.58 15.40 -12.87
N THR A 103 11.68 15.32 -13.59
CA THR A 103 12.25 16.42 -14.37
C THR A 103 12.85 15.86 -15.65
N ASP A 104 12.31 16.27 -16.81
CA ASP A 104 12.82 15.92 -18.14
C ASP A 104 13.09 14.40 -18.36
N GLY A 105 12.20 13.55 -17.83
CA GLY A 105 12.31 12.08 -17.98
C GLY A 105 13.33 11.40 -17.05
N ALA A 106 13.91 12.16 -16.13
CA ALA A 106 14.65 11.67 -14.97
C ALA A 106 13.87 11.97 -13.68
N ILE A 107 14.26 11.30 -12.59
CA ILE A 107 13.75 11.60 -11.27
C ILE A 107 14.86 12.15 -10.38
N VAL A 108 14.55 13.19 -9.63
CA VAL A 108 15.36 13.67 -8.52
C VAL A 108 14.81 13.06 -7.25
N VAL A 109 15.63 12.31 -6.54
CA VAL A 109 15.25 11.68 -5.27
C VAL A 109 15.86 12.48 -4.13
N SER A 110 15.02 12.83 -3.16
CA SER A 110 15.40 13.53 -1.93
C SER A 110 14.82 12.81 -0.71
N LEU A 111 15.52 12.87 0.41
CA LEU A 111 15.08 12.35 1.71
C LEU A 111 15.30 13.45 2.74
N ASP A 112 14.25 13.84 3.46
CA ASP A 112 14.32 14.89 4.50
C ASP A 112 14.98 16.19 4.01
N GLY A 113 14.71 16.57 2.76
CA GLY A 113 15.31 17.74 2.10
C GLY A 113 16.74 17.56 1.59
N GLN A 114 17.38 16.40 1.84
CA GLN A 114 18.68 16.06 1.29
C GLN A 114 18.52 15.33 -0.05
N GLN A 115 19.06 15.89 -1.12
CA GLN A 115 19.07 15.22 -2.43
C GLN A 115 19.98 13.99 -2.38
N LEU A 116 19.38 12.81 -2.59
CA LEU A 116 20.10 11.53 -2.67
C LEU A 116 20.74 11.34 -4.04
N GLY A 117 20.09 11.83 -5.09
CA GLY A 117 20.63 11.77 -6.45
C GLY A 117 19.57 11.96 -7.52
N THR A 118 20.04 12.02 -8.77
CA THR A 118 19.18 12.09 -9.95
C THR A 118 19.34 10.82 -10.76
N PHE A 119 18.24 10.16 -11.11
CA PHE A 119 18.22 8.88 -11.80
C PHE A 119 17.40 9.00 -13.09
N ALA A 120 17.99 8.61 -14.22
CA ALA A 120 17.25 8.46 -15.48
C ALA A 120 16.41 7.19 -15.43
N ALA A 121 15.32 7.15 -16.21
CA ALA A 121 14.56 5.93 -16.41
C ALA A 121 15.43 4.87 -17.09
N GLU A 122 15.49 3.67 -16.52
CA GLU A 122 16.06 2.51 -17.20
C GLU A 122 14.96 1.90 -18.09
N GLU A 123 15.21 1.78 -19.40
CA GLU A 123 14.35 1.07 -20.36
C GLU A 123 14.42 -0.45 -20.20
#